data_AF-A0A2V8K950-F1
#
_entry.id   AF-A0A2V8K950-F1
#
_cell.length_a   1.000
_cell.length_b   1.000
_cell.length_c   1.000
_cell.angle_alpha   90.00
_cell.angle_beta   90.00
_cell.angle_gamma   90.00
#
_symmetry.space_group_name_H-M   'P 1'
#
loop_
_entity.id
_entity.type
_entity.pdbx_description
1 polymer ?
#
loop_
_entity_poly.entity_id
_entity_poly.type
_entity_poly.pdbx_seq_one_letter_code
_entity_poly.pdbx_strand_id
1 'polypeptide(L)'
;MFSFIKAPVLYILWPSSAIQGESMLAAMAVLLLAVNATPVPRVTGPIPVTADSYPFLSANRTTPAYDLSKVGYIEEEFIVSGAANVYDWAVNGTLTVKTPNAPYGTRILVRRPKDRARFSGSVIVELLFPARRFDWAMMWGFSHDYLTEHGDAWVGISLPAVADGLKKFNPTRYAAVSFANPTPKAPCGNNPPPASEDGLRWDMISQVGALLRSSVAGRPLAGFDVQALYLTTQGSDVATYANAIHASLENGKPVYDGYLLKAGFNMTRLNQCEQAPAANDPRQVIKNV
;
A
#
# COMPACT_ATOMS: atom_id res chain seq x y z
N MET A 1 30.75 36.54 3.20
CA MET A 1 29.87 37.64 3.64
C MET A 1 28.62 36.99 4.23
N PHE A 2 28.61 36.80 5.55
CA PHE A 2 27.56 36.07 6.26
C PHE A 2 26.38 37.00 6.52
N SER A 3 25.19 36.66 6.03
CA SER A 3 23.96 37.40 6.29
C SER A 3 23.26 36.78 7.50
N PHE A 4 23.22 37.54 8.61
CA PHE A 4 22.44 37.25 9.80
C PHE A 4 21.01 37.75 9.60
N ILE A 5 20.02 36.87 9.69
CA ILE A 5 18.61 37.27 9.83
C ILE A 5 18.34 37.51 11.32
N LYS A 6 17.95 38.75 11.64
CA LYS A 6 17.54 39.21 12.97
C LYS A 6 16.23 38.56 13.41
N ALA A 7 16.20 38.01 14.61
CA ALA A 7 14.96 37.73 15.34
C ALA A 7 14.39 39.04 15.94
N PRO A 8 13.07 39.23 16.01
CA PRO A 8 12.49 40.36 16.71
C PRO A 8 12.54 40.13 18.22
N VAL A 9 13.08 41.12 18.95
CA VAL A 9 13.01 41.21 20.42
C VAL A 9 11.68 41.85 20.78
N LEU A 10 10.84 41.13 21.51
CA LEU A 10 9.59 41.65 22.06
C LEU A 10 9.87 42.23 23.45
N TYR A 11 9.71 43.55 23.61
CA TYR A 11 9.74 44.20 24.92
C TYR A 11 8.39 43.99 25.61
N ILE A 12 8.41 43.34 26.78
CA ILE A 12 7.24 43.21 27.66
C ILE A 12 7.36 44.29 28.73
N LEU A 13 6.46 45.28 28.69
CA LEU A 13 6.25 46.24 29.78
C LEU A 13 5.39 45.56 30.86
N TRP A 14 5.89 45.52 32.09
CA TRP A 14 5.21 44.92 33.24
C TRP A 14 4.37 45.98 33.97
N PRO A 15 3.08 45.77 34.23
CA PRO A 15 2.39 46.49 35.29
C PRO A 15 2.73 45.85 36.64
N SER A 16 3.38 46.64 37.48
CA SER A 16 3.63 46.35 38.89
C SER A 16 2.32 46.35 39.68
N SER A 17 1.92 45.21 40.25
CA SER A 17 1.54 45.06 41.67
C SER A 17 0.80 43.75 41.95
N ALA A 18 1.51 42.84 42.61
CA ALA A 18 1.07 41.92 43.66
C ALA A 18 -0.34 41.30 43.58
N ILE A 19 -0.41 40.04 43.11
CA ILE A 19 -1.14 38.97 43.81
C ILE A 19 -0.24 37.72 43.79
N GLN A 20 0.11 37.25 44.98
CA GLN A 20 0.91 36.07 45.24
C GLN A 20 0.13 34.79 44.94
N GLY A 21 0.84 33.78 44.43
CA GLY A 21 0.50 32.37 44.63
C GLY A 21 -0.37 31.76 43.55
N GLU A 22 0.27 31.20 42.51
CA GLU A 22 0.04 29.84 42.02
C GLU A 22 0.95 29.59 40.81
N SER A 23 1.91 28.68 41.02
CA SER A 23 2.52 27.80 40.03
C SER A 23 2.69 28.31 38.58
N MET A 24 3.94 28.63 38.25
CA MET A 24 4.51 28.47 36.91
C MET A 24 4.21 27.06 36.36
N LEU A 25 3.07 26.82 35.69
CA LEU A 25 2.77 25.59 34.93
C LEU A 25 1.42 25.75 34.21
N ALA A 26 1.39 26.59 33.17
CA ALA A 26 0.46 26.40 32.06
C ALA A 26 1.31 26.21 30.81
N ALA A 27 1.93 25.03 30.75
CA ALA A 27 2.68 24.56 29.61
C ALA A 27 1.80 24.59 28.35
N MET A 28 2.38 25.04 27.24
CA MET A 28 1.82 24.88 25.91
C MET A 28 1.50 23.40 25.66
N ALA A 29 0.23 23.02 25.77
CA ALA A 29 -0.24 21.75 25.24
C ALA A 29 -0.29 21.87 23.71
N VAL A 30 0.85 21.68 23.06
CA VAL A 30 0.85 21.33 21.63
C VAL A 30 0.30 19.92 21.58
N LEU A 31 -0.99 19.80 21.27
CA LEU A 31 -1.60 18.53 20.91
C LEU A 31 -0.94 18.10 19.60
N LEU A 32 0.15 17.32 19.66
CA LEU A 32 0.58 16.54 18.50
C LEU A 32 -0.56 15.56 18.21
N LEU A 33 -1.44 15.92 17.27
CA LEU A 33 -2.15 14.91 16.50
C LEU A 33 -1.04 14.10 15.82
N ALA A 34 -0.74 12.92 16.36
CA ALA A 34 0.03 11.94 15.62
C ALA A 34 -0.82 11.58 14.41
N VAL A 35 -0.58 12.27 13.28
CA VAL A 35 -0.99 11.76 11.99
C VAL A 35 -0.24 10.44 11.86
N ASN A 36 -0.96 9.32 11.96
CA ASN A 36 -0.42 7.99 11.69
C ASN A 36 -0.10 7.92 10.19
N ALA A 37 0.99 8.58 9.81
CA ALA A 37 1.50 8.63 8.46
C ALA A 37 1.91 7.22 8.05
N THR A 38 1.52 6.82 6.84
CA THR A 38 1.91 5.53 6.30
C THR A 38 3.44 5.46 6.18
N PRO A 39 4.11 4.48 6.81
CA PRO A 39 5.56 4.37 6.72
C PRO A 39 5.98 3.96 5.31
N VAL A 40 7.18 4.39 4.89
CA VAL A 40 7.75 3.93 3.61
C VAL A 40 8.46 2.59 3.85
N PRO A 41 8.06 1.51 3.17
CA PRO A 41 8.64 0.18 3.35
C PRO A 41 10.02 0.06 2.68
N ARG A 42 10.76 -0.99 3.05
CA ARG A 42 11.99 -1.38 2.34
C ARG A 42 11.64 -1.99 0.99
N VAL A 43 12.47 -1.72 -0.01
CA VAL A 43 12.37 -2.32 -1.36
C VAL A 43 13.67 -2.99 -1.75
N THR A 44 13.59 -4.06 -2.53
CA THR A 44 14.75 -4.73 -3.17
C THR A 44 14.43 -5.01 -4.62
N GLY A 45 15.33 -4.58 -5.50
CA GLY A 45 15.23 -4.75 -6.93
C GLY A 45 15.82 -3.57 -7.70
N PRO A 46 15.61 -3.51 -9.02
CA PRO A 46 14.87 -4.49 -9.81
C PRO A 46 15.55 -5.87 -9.76
N ILE A 47 14.76 -6.94 -9.60
CA ILE A 47 15.28 -8.31 -9.56
C ILE A 47 15.67 -8.71 -11.00
N PRO A 48 16.94 -9.06 -11.27
CA PRO A 48 17.38 -9.38 -12.63
C PRO A 48 16.56 -10.49 -13.29
N VAL A 49 16.38 -10.36 -14.60
CA VAL A 49 15.76 -11.38 -15.46
C VAL A 49 16.86 -12.14 -16.19
N THR A 50 16.80 -13.46 -16.13
CA THR A 50 17.72 -14.38 -16.82
C THR A 50 16.91 -15.42 -17.59
N ALA A 51 17.58 -16.33 -18.30
CA ALA A 51 16.90 -17.43 -18.99
C ALA A 51 16.04 -18.28 -18.03
N ASP A 52 16.56 -18.56 -16.83
CA ASP A 52 15.98 -19.51 -15.88
C ASP A 52 15.28 -18.83 -14.68
N SER A 53 15.39 -17.50 -14.54
CA SER A 53 14.75 -16.73 -13.49
C SER A 53 14.13 -15.46 -14.07
N TYR A 54 12.80 -15.46 -14.14
CA TYR A 54 11.99 -14.37 -14.68
C TYR A 54 10.72 -14.21 -13.84
N PRO A 55 10.04 -13.04 -13.89
CA PRO A 55 8.83 -12.81 -13.14
C PRO A 55 7.70 -13.77 -13.57
N PHE A 56 7.01 -14.37 -12.61
CA PHE A 56 5.69 -14.94 -12.87
C PHE A 56 4.77 -13.83 -13.40
N LEU A 57 3.88 -14.12 -14.36
CA LEU A 57 3.02 -13.10 -14.99
C LEU A 57 3.78 -12.02 -15.81
N SER A 58 5.00 -12.29 -16.26
CA SER A 58 5.67 -11.38 -17.19
C SER A 58 4.88 -11.15 -18.48
N ALA A 59 4.73 -9.90 -18.90
CA ALA A 59 3.85 -9.52 -20.01
C ALA A 59 4.14 -10.29 -21.31
N ASN A 60 5.42 -10.54 -21.62
CA ASN A 60 5.82 -11.28 -22.82
C ASN A 60 5.69 -12.81 -22.71
N ARG A 61 5.24 -13.32 -21.56
CA ARG A 61 5.06 -14.75 -21.26
C ARG A 61 3.64 -15.10 -20.82
N THR A 62 2.72 -14.12 -20.82
CA THR A 62 1.29 -14.39 -20.67
C THR A 62 0.70 -14.93 -21.96
N THR A 63 -0.56 -15.35 -21.91
CA THR A 63 -1.33 -15.76 -23.10
C THR A 63 -2.56 -14.87 -23.24
N PRO A 64 -2.66 -14.01 -24.28
CA PRO A 64 -1.62 -13.75 -25.29
C PRO A 64 -0.39 -13.05 -24.68
N ALA A 65 0.75 -13.18 -25.35
CA ALA A 65 1.96 -12.47 -24.98
C ALA A 65 1.85 -11.01 -25.42
N TYR A 66 2.25 -10.09 -24.54
CA TYR A 66 2.28 -8.66 -24.81
C TYR A 66 3.72 -8.16 -24.74
N ASP A 67 4.28 -7.78 -25.90
CA ASP A 67 5.65 -7.29 -26.01
C ASP A 67 5.71 -5.78 -25.71
N LEU A 68 5.98 -5.46 -24.43
CA LEU A 68 6.09 -4.09 -23.94
C LEU A 68 7.13 -3.25 -24.71
N SER A 69 8.17 -3.88 -25.27
CA SER A 69 9.21 -3.15 -25.98
C SER A 69 8.70 -2.48 -27.26
N LYS A 70 7.69 -3.08 -27.92
CA LYS A 70 7.06 -2.54 -29.14
C LYS A 70 6.23 -1.28 -28.88
N VAL A 71 5.82 -1.05 -27.64
CA VAL A 71 5.07 0.15 -27.22
C VAL A 71 5.91 1.12 -26.39
N GLY A 72 7.23 0.87 -26.30
CA GLY A 72 8.17 1.74 -25.58
C GLY A 72 8.13 1.60 -24.06
N TYR A 73 7.64 0.46 -23.56
CA TYR A 73 7.54 0.15 -22.13
C TYR A 73 8.60 -0.85 -21.68
N ILE A 74 8.83 -0.88 -20.36
CA ILE A 74 9.61 -1.93 -19.69
C ILE A 74 8.81 -2.52 -18.53
N GLU A 75 9.21 -3.72 -18.11
CA GLU A 75 8.71 -4.39 -16.92
C GLU A 75 9.85 -4.68 -15.95
N GLU A 76 9.68 -4.31 -14.69
CA GLU A 76 10.62 -4.54 -13.61
C GLU A 76 9.90 -5.19 -12.42
N GLU A 77 10.58 -6.06 -11.68
CA GLU A 77 10.02 -6.73 -10.50
C GLU A 77 10.80 -6.36 -9.25
N PHE A 78 10.10 -6.16 -8.14
CA PHE A 78 10.68 -5.81 -6.85
C PHE A 78 10.05 -6.63 -5.73
N ILE A 79 10.80 -6.85 -4.65
CA ILE A 79 10.25 -7.27 -3.35
C ILE A 79 10.12 -6.03 -2.46
N VAL A 80 8.95 -5.86 -1.84
CA VAL A 80 8.67 -4.84 -0.85
C VAL A 80 8.43 -5.52 0.50
N SER A 81 9.11 -5.06 1.54
CA SER A 81 9.02 -5.64 2.89
C SER A 81 8.88 -4.57 3.94
N GLY A 82 8.05 -4.83 4.94
CA GLY A 82 7.77 -3.90 6.02
C GLY A 82 7.14 -4.61 7.22
N ALA A 83 6.54 -3.83 8.10
CA ALA A 83 5.73 -4.31 9.20
C ALA A 83 4.31 -3.77 9.04
N ALA A 84 3.31 -4.61 9.25
CA ALA A 84 1.90 -4.32 9.09
C ALA A 84 1.14 -4.63 10.38
N ASN A 85 0.10 -3.85 10.66
CA ASN A 85 -0.89 -4.21 11.66
C ASN A 85 -1.90 -5.20 11.08
N VAL A 86 -2.39 -6.09 11.93
CA VAL A 86 -3.59 -6.90 11.69
C VAL A 86 -4.75 -6.20 12.40
N TYR A 87 -5.81 -5.91 11.67
CA TYR A 87 -6.96 -5.17 12.19
C TYR A 87 -8.14 -6.06 12.52
N ASP A 88 -9.00 -5.57 13.41
CA ASP A 88 -10.33 -6.08 13.69
C ASP A 88 -11.36 -4.94 13.69
N TRP A 89 -12.63 -5.30 13.72
CA TRP A 89 -13.72 -4.35 13.90
C TRP A 89 -14.07 -4.18 15.38
N ALA A 90 -14.08 -2.95 15.86
CA ALA A 90 -14.74 -2.63 17.12
C ALA A 90 -16.27 -2.70 17.00
N VAL A 91 -16.95 -2.78 18.14
CA VAL A 91 -18.42 -2.82 18.25
C VAL A 91 -19.09 -1.61 17.59
N ASN A 92 -18.45 -0.44 17.64
CA ASN A 92 -18.93 0.79 17.01
C ASN A 92 -18.61 0.89 15.50
N GLY A 93 -17.99 -0.14 14.90
CA GLY A 93 -17.63 -0.17 13.49
C GLY A 93 -16.32 0.53 13.13
N THR A 94 -15.54 1.03 14.09
CA THR A 94 -14.18 1.54 13.82
C THR A 94 -13.14 0.42 13.78
N LEU A 95 -11.99 0.67 13.17
CA LEU A 95 -10.88 -0.28 13.20
C LEU A 95 -10.15 -0.29 14.54
N THR A 96 -9.73 -1.48 14.97
CA THR A 96 -8.80 -1.67 16.08
C THR A 96 -7.62 -2.52 15.64
N VAL A 97 -6.44 -2.27 16.22
CA VAL A 97 -5.26 -3.11 15.98
C VAL A 97 -5.34 -4.35 16.86
N LYS A 98 -5.48 -5.52 16.22
CA LYS A 98 -5.50 -6.85 16.86
C LYS A 98 -4.08 -7.37 17.10
N THR A 99 -3.19 -7.18 16.15
CA THR A 99 -1.79 -7.56 16.27
C THR A 99 -0.93 -6.50 15.59
N PRO A 100 -0.08 -5.79 16.34
CA PRO A 100 0.74 -4.73 15.76
C PRO A 100 2.02 -5.28 15.12
N ASN A 101 2.59 -4.51 14.19
CA ASN A 101 3.98 -4.65 13.72
C ASN A 101 4.40 -6.06 13.25
N ALA A 102 3.51 -6.79 12.59
CA ALA A 102 3.80 -8.10 12.04
C ALA A 102 4.55 -7.97 10.70
N PRO A 103 5.67 -8.70 10.49
CA PRO A 103 6.47 -8.56 9.29
C PRO A 103 5.74 -9.12 8.06
N TYR A 104 5.91 -8.46 6.92
CA TYR A 104 5.46 -8.97 5.62
C TYR A 104 6.54 -8.80 4.55
N GLY A 105 6.44 -9.61 3.51
CA GLY A 105 7.16 -9.44 2.26
C GLY A 105 6.21 -9.72 1.10
N THR A 106 6.05 -8.73 0.22
CA THR A 106 5.26 -8.85 -0.99
C THR A 106 6.11 -8.59 -2.22
N ARG A 107 5.55 -8.95 -3.37
CA ARG A 107 6.12 -8.73 -4.69
C ARG A 107 5.30 -7.69 -5.41
N ILE A 108 5.99 -6.81 -6.14
CA ILE A 108 5.36 -5.89 -7.09
C ILE A 108 5.96 -6.05 -8.49
N LEU A 109 5.10 -5.93 -9.50
CA LEU A 109 5.49 -5.72 -10.89
C LEU A 109 5.25 -4.27 -11.27
N VAL A 110 6.21 -3.66 -11.96
CA VAL A 110 6.10 -2.29 -12.46
C VAL A 110 6.24 -2.32 -13.96
N ARG A 111 5.19 -1.88 -14.66
CA ARG A 111 5.18 -1.63 -16.10
C ARG A 111 5.08 -0.13 -16.32
N ARG A 112 6.02 0.45 -17.06
CA ARG A 112 6.08 1.91 -17.26
C ARG A 112 6.74 2.26 -18.58
N PRO A 113 6.56 3.50 -19.07
CA PRO A 113 7.38 4.02 -20.16
C PRO A 113 8.87 3.87 -19.86
N LYS A 114 9.63 3.46 -20.87
CA LYS A 114 11.10 3.47 -20.82
C LYS A 114 11.63 4.90 -20.78
N ASP A 115 11.06 5.76 -21.62
CA ASP A 115 11.34 7.19 -21.65
C ASP A 115 10.46 7.93 -20.65
N ARG A 116 11.11 8.67 -19.74
CA ARG A 116 10.42 9.47 -18.72
C ARG A 116 9.58 10.59 -19.32
N ALA A 117 9.95 11.13 -20.48
CA ALA A 117 9.21 12.19 -21.14
C ALA A 117 7.82 11.74 -21.64
N ARG A 118 7.61 10.42 -21.76
CA ARG A 118 6.32 9.84 -22.12
C ARG A 118 5.41 9.54 -20.92
N PHE A 119 5.91 9.66 -19.69
CA PHE A 119 5.10 9.34 -18.52
C PHE A 119 4.04 10.41 -18.28
N SER A 120 2.79 9.98 -18.14
CA SER A 120 1.64 10.88 -17.93
C SER A 120 1.59 11.50 -16.54
N GLY A 121 2.29 10.90 -15.57
CA GLY A 121 2.13 11.21 -14.14
C GLY A 121 1.17 10.27 -13.42
N SER A 122 0.41 9.44 -14.13
CA SER A 122 -0.59 8.53 -13.56
C SER A 122 -0.05 7.12 -13.35
N VAL A 123 -0.40 6.54 -12.20
CA VAL A 123 -0.07 5.15 -11.85
C VAL A 123 -1.33 4.40 -11.47
N ILE A 124 -1.64 3.33 -12.21
CA ILE A 124 -2.67 2.37 -11.83
C ILE A 124 -2.04 1.29 -10.96
N VAL A 125 -2.50 1.17 -9.73
CA VAL A 125 -2.05 0.15 -8.78
C VAL A 125 -3.09 -0.95 -8.71
N GLU A 126 -2.75 -2.15 -9.16
CA GLU A 126 -3.65 -3.30 -9.20
C GLU A 126 -3.31 -4.30 -8.09
N LEU A 127 -4.29 -4.64 -7.25
CA LEU A 127 -4.17 -5.80 -6.36
C LEU A 127 -4.44 -7.07 -7.17
N LEU A 128 -3.42 -7.90 -7.33
CA LEU A 128 -3.45 -9.10 -8.18
C LEU A 128 -4.36 -10.14 -7.52
N PHE A 129 -5.55 -10.32 -8.11
CA PHE A 129 -6.63 -11.07 -7.46
C PHE A 129 -6.31 -12.57 -7.37
N PRO A 130 -6.31 -13.18 -6.18
CA PRO A 130 -5.81 -14.53 -5.95
C PRO A 130 -6.85 -15.64 -6.25
N ALA A 131 -7.71 -15.48 -7.26
CA ALA A 131 -8.80 -16.42 -7.56
C ALA A 131 -8.35 -17.88 -7.67
N ARG A 132 -7.12 -18.08 -8.14
CA ARG A 132 -6.53 -19.39 -8.43
C ARG A 132 -5.26 -19.66 -7.62
N ARG A 133 -5.06 -18.94 -6.50
CA ARG A 133 -3.87 -19.01 -5.63
C ARG A 133 -2.54 -18.64 -6.31
N PHE A 134 -2.62 -17.89 -7.40
CA PHE A 134 -1.49 -17.26 -8.07
C PHE A 134 -1.91 -15.87 -8.56
N ASP A 135 -0.93 -15.02 -8.88
CA ASP A 135 -1.18 -13.65 -9.34
C ASP A 135 -2.01 -13.62 -10.64
N TRP A 136 -3.04 -12.78 -10.66
CA TRP A 136 -3.85 -12.54 -11.85
C TRP A 136 -4.09 -11.05 -12.06
N ALA A 137 -3.45 -10.48 -13.10
CA ALA A 137 -3.58 -9.07 -13.47
C ALA A 137 -4.73 -8.86 -14.47
N MET A 138 -5.97 -9.02 -14.00
CA MET A 138 -7.14 -8.91 -14.87
C MET A 138 -7.40 -7.46 -15.28
N MET A 139 -7.14 -6.48 -14.41
CA MET A 139 -7.34 -5.07 -14.75
C MET A 139 -6.36 -4.64 -15.83
N TRP A 140 -5.07 -5.01 -15.71
CA TRP A 140 -4.12 -4.89 -16.82
C TRP A 140 -4.67 -5.50 -18.11
N GLY A 141 -5.18 -6.73 -18.05
CA GLY A 141 -5.76 -7.43 -19.21
C GLY A 141 -6.89 -6.66 -19.91
N PHE A 142 -7.62 -5.80 -19.18
CA PHE A 142 -8.67 -4.96 -19.76
C PHE A 142 -8.18 -3.59 -20.23
N SER A 143 -7.13 -3.04 -19.61
CA SER A 143 -6.78 -1.62 -19.76
C SER A 143 -5.42 -1.37 -20.40
N HIS A 144 -4.59 -2.39 -20.65
CA HIS A 144 -3.20 -2.18 -21.07
C HIS A 144 -3.03 -1.35 -22.33
N ASP A 145 -3.93 -1.45 -23.31
CA ASP A 145 -3.86 -0.63 -24.52
C ASP A 145 -4.03 0.86 -24.19
N TYR A 146 -5.03 1.21 -23.38
CA TYR A 146 -5.24 2.58 -22.92
C TYR A 146 -4.02 3.09 -22.14
N LEU A 147 -3.55 2.32 -21.15
CA LEU A 147 -2.43 2.72 -20.30
C LEU A 147 -1.16 2.97 -21.14
N THR A 148 -0.85 2.06 -22.06
CA THR A 148 0.37 2.15 -22.88
C THR A 148 0.32 3.26 -23.92
N GLU A 149 -0.86 3.54 -24.47
CA GLU A 149 -1.09 4.68 -25.38
C GLU A 149 -0.89 6.02 -24.66
N HIS A 150 -1.42 6.15 -23.44
CA HIS A 150 -1.42 7.42 -22.70
C HIS A 150 -0.15 7.67 -21.88
N GLY A 151 0.72 6.68 -21.74
CA GLY A 151 1.96 6.85 -20.96
C GLY A 151 1.77 6.59 -19.46
N ASP A 152 0.71 5.91 -19.06
CA ASP A 152 0.43 5.57 -17.67
C ASP A 152 1.31 4.41 -17.18
N ALA A 153 1.77 4.47 -15.94
CA ALA A 153 2.42 3.32 -15.31
C ALA A 153 1.38 2.39 -14.69
N TRP A 154 1.72 1.10 -14.62
CA TRP A 154 0.95 0.09 -13.92
C TRP A 154 1.83 -0.61 -12.88
N VAL A 155 1.29 -0.81 -11.68
CA VAL A 155 1.95 -1.52 -10.59
C VAL A 155 1.04 -2.61 -10.06
N GLY A 156 1.39 -3.87 -10.29
CA GLY A 156 0.68 -5.03 -9.72
C GLY A 156 1.24 -5.40 -8.36
N ILE A 157 0.39 -5.59 -7.34
CA ILE A 157 0.75 -6.02 -5.99
C ILE A 157 0.26 -7.44 -5.75
N SER A 158 1.16 -8.34 -5.37
CA SER A 158 0.81 -9.70 -4.94
C SER A 158 0.12 -9.70 -3.57
N LEU A 159 -0.95 -10.47 -3.44
CA LEU A 159 -1.72 -10.62 -2.20
C LEU A 159 -1.36 -11.90 -1.42
N PRO A 160 -1.66 -12.00 -0.11
CA PRO A 160 -1.26 -13.13 0.73
C PRO A 160 -1.52 -14.52 0.13
N ALA A 161 -2.71 -14.72 -0.44
CA ALA A 161 -3.14 -15.98 -1.00
C ALA A 161 -2.38 -16.44 -2.28
N VAL A 162 -1.47 -15.63 -2.84
CA VAL A 162 -0.63 -16.01 -4.00
C VAL A 162 0.79 -16.45 -3.61
N ALA A 163 1.18 -16.27 -2.34
CA ALA A 163 2.57 -16.45 -1.91
C ALA A 163 3.12 -17.86 -2.21
N ASP A 164 2.32 -18.89 -1.94
CA ASP A 164 2.68 -20.28 -2.24
C ASP A 164 2.78 -20.55 -3.74
N GLY A 165 1.90 -19.94 -4.54
CA GLY A 165 1.95 -20.02 -6.01
C GLY A 165 3.23 -19.43 -6.58
N LEU A 166 3.66 -18.27 -6.07
CA LEU A 166 4.94 -17.66 -6.45
C LEU A 166 6.12 -18.56 -6.04
N LYS A 167 6.17 -19.02 -4.79
CA LYS A 167 7.26 -19.90 -4.31
C LYS A 167 7.32 -21.23 -5.06
N LYS A 168 6.17 -21.79 -5.46
CA LYS A 168 6.10 -22.97 -6.32
C LYS A 168 6.69 -22.70 -7.70
N PHE A 169 6.46 -21.52 -8.26
CA PHE A 169 7.00 -21.14 -9.56
C PHE A 169 8.53 -20.93 -9.52
N ASN A 170 9.04 -20.21 -8.52
CA ASN A 170 10.47 -20.06 -8.31
C ASN A 170 10.79 -19.80 -6.82
N PRO A 171 11.24 -20.81 -6.06
CA PRO A 171 11.41 -20.70 -4.62
C PRO A 171 12.55 -19.75 -4.24
N THR A 172 13.62 -19.71 -5.03
CA THR A 172 14.78 -18.84 -4.78
C THR A 172 14.43 -17.37 -5.03
N ARG A 173 13.75 -17.08 -6.16
CA ARG A 173 13.35 -15.72 -6.53
C ARG A 173 12.37 -15.11 -5.53
N TYR A 174 11.47 -15.92 -4.98
CA TYR A 174 10.39 -15.49 -4.10
C TYR A 174 10.57 -15.89 -2.63
N ALA A 175 11.79 -16.22 -2.21
CA ALA A 175 12.10 -16.60 -0.83
C ALA A 175 11.66 -15.55 0.20
N ALA A 176 11.76 -14.27 -0.16
CA ALA A 176 11.38 -13.13 0.69
C ALA A 176 9.88 -12.79 0.69
N VAL A 177 9.06 -13.42 -0.16
CA VAL A 177 7.60 -13.25 -0.12
C VAL A 177 7.06 -14.00 1.09
N SER A 178 6.40 -13.30 2.01
CA SER A 178 5.91 -13.89 3.26
C SER A 178 4.74 -13.10 3.82
N PHE A 179 3.72 -13.83 4.25
CA PHE A 179 2.57 -13.33 5.00
C PHE A 179 2.31 -14.24 6.19
N ALA A 180 3.38 -14.69 6.84
CA ALA A 180 3.30 -15.63 7.94
C ALA A 180 2.38 -15.10 9.06
N ASN A 181 1.56 -15.99 9.61
CA ASN A 181 0.68 -15.62 10.72
C ASN A 181 1.53 -15.21 11.94
N PRO A 182 1.40 -13.97 12.46
CA PRO A 182 2.15 -13.52 13.64
C PRO A 182 1.72 -14.21 14.94
N THR A 183 0.59 -14.93 14.92
CA THR A 183 0.03 -15.69 16.04
C THR A 183 -0.20 -17.17 15.67
N PRO A 184 0.86 -17.93 15.34
CA PRO A 184 0.74 -19.25 14.71
C PRO A 184 0.16 -20.36 15.62
N LYS A 185 -0.10 -20.06 16.90
CA LYS A 185 -0.73 -20.96 17.87
C LYS A 185 -2.22 -20.62 18.10
N ALA A 186 -2.68 -19.46 17.68
CA ALA A 186 -4.04 -19.01 17.92
C ALA A 186 -4.99 -19.60 16.86
N PRO A 187 -6.03 -20.34 17.25
CA PRO A 187 -7.00 -20.88 16.30
C PRO A 187 -7.94 -19.79 15.76
N CYS A 188 -8.49 -20.01 14.57
CA CYS A 188 -9.60 -19.19 14.05
C CYS A 188 -10.93 -19.84 14.43
N GLY A 189 -11.45 -19.54 15.63
CA GLY A 189 -12.62 -20.20 16.18
C GLY A 189 -12.36 -21.71 16.36
N ASN A 190 -13.17 -22.54 15.72
CA ASN A 190 -13.00 -24.01 15.77
C ASN A 190 -12.01 -24.55 14.71
N ASN A 191 -11.42 -23.68 13.88
CA ASN A 191 -10.46 -24.08 12.86
C ASN A 191 -9.02 -24.02 13.40
N PRO A 192 -8.11 -24.87 12.89
CA PRO A 192 -6.70 -24.81 13.27
C PRO A 192 -6.08 -23.44 12.92
N PRO A 193 -4.99 -23.04 13.61
CA PRO A 193 -4.27 -21.82 13.30
C PRO A 193 -3.85 -21.78 11.82
N PRO A 194 -4.15 -20.70 11.09
CA PRO A 194 -3.74 -20.57 9.71
C PRO A 194 -2.24 -20.30 9.63
N ALA A 195 -1.59 -20.81 8.57
CA ALA A 195 -0.16 -20.58 8.34
C ALA A 195 0.14 -19.13 7.90
N SER A 196 -0.81 -18.48 7.24
CA SER A 196 -0.72 -17.10 6.76
C SER A 196 -1.75 -16.19 7.42
N GLU A 197 -1.47 -14.89 7.43
CA GLU A 197 -2.39 -13.84 7.88
C GLU A 197 -2.73 -12.90 6.72
N ASP A 198 -3.97 -12.99 6.25
CA ASP A 198 -4.50 -12.16 5.17
C ASP A 198 -4.52 -10.67 5.53
N GLY A 199 -4.71 -10.32 6.80
CA GLY A 199 -4.87 -8.94 7.27
C GLY A 199 -3.62 -8.08 7.15
N LEU A 200 -2.43 -8.69 6.99
CA LEU A 200 -1.18 -7.98 6.72
C LEU A 200 -1.25 -7.14 5.45
N ARG A 201 -2.16 -7.47 4.52
CA ARG A 201 -2.27 -6.79 3.23
C ARG A 201 -2.67 -5.33 3.34
N TRP A 202 -3.38 -4.91 4.40
CA TRP A 202 -3.94 -3.56 4.44
C TRP A 202 -2.87 -2.49 4.55
N ASP A 203 -2.03 -2.57 5.57
CA ASP A 203 -0.90 -1.66 5.70
C ASP A 203 0.11 -1.88 4.57
N MET A 204 0.32 -3.12 4.10
CA MET A 204 1.15 -3.38 2.93
C MET A 204 0.69 -2.58 1.70
N ILE A 205 -0.61 -2.53 1.41
CA ILE A 205 -1.16 -1.76 0.28
C ILE A 205 -0.84 -0.29 0.46
N SER A 206 -1.13 0.28 1.63
CA SER A 206 -0.79 1.68 1.95
C SER A 206 0.71 1.95 1.77
N GLN A 207 1.55 1.07 2.31
CA GLN A 207 3.00 1.20 2.30
C GLN A 207 3.57 1.13 0.88
N VAL A 208 3.02 0.28 0.00
CA VAL A 208 3.40 0.28 -1.42
C VAL A 208 3.03 1.60 -2.09
N GLY A 209 1.83 2.14 -1.85
CA GLY A 209 1.45 3.46 -2.36
C GLY A 209 2.38 4.58 -1.87
N ALA A 210 2.73 4.57 -0.58
CA ALA A 210 3.70 5.50 0.01
C ALA A 210 5.10 5.36 -0.62
N LEU A 211 5.56 4.12 -0.86
CA LEU A 211 6.84 3.85 -1.55
C LEU A 211 6.89 4.49 -2.95
N LEU A 212 5.83 4.36 -3.74
CA LEU A 212 5.77 4.89 -5.10
C LEU A 212 5.91 6.42 -5.13
N ARG A 213 5.40 7.10 -4.09
CA ARG A 213 5.45 8.57 -3.92
C ARG A 213 6.68 9.08 -3.16
N SER A 214 7.42 8.19 -2.51
CA SER A 214 8.56 8.57 -1.68
C SER A 214 9.77 9.08 -2.47
N SER A 215 10.79 9.55 -1.76
CA SER A 215 12.11 9.92 -2.30
C SER A 215 13.21 8.90 -1.99
N VAL A 216 12.86 7.72 -1.46
CA VAL A 216 13.87 6.72 -1.07
C VAL A 216 14.64 6.19 -2.28
N ALA A 217 15.94 5.97 -2.09
CA ALA A 217 16.79 5.41 -3.13
C ALA A 217 16.32 4.00 -3.52
N GLY A 218 16.38 3.69 -4.82
CA GLY A 218 15.98 2.38 -5.34
C GLY A 218 14.47 2.14 -5.44
N ARG A 219 13.63 3.18 -5.26
CA ARG A 219 12.18 3.06 -5.47
C ARG A 219 11.85 2.69 -6.94
N PRO A 220 10.77 1.92 -7.21
CA PRO A 220 10.45 1.41 -8.55
C PRO A 220 10.20 2.46 -9.66
N LEU A 221 9.85 3.68 -9.26
CA LEU A 221 9.55 4.80 -10.16
C LEU A 221 10.54 5.96 -9.97
N ALA A 222 11.79 5.66 -9.57
CA ALA A 222 12.81 6.68 -9.36
C ALA A 222 12.99 7.57 -10.61
N GLY A 223 12.90 8.89 -10.40
CA GLY A 223 12.93 9.88 -11.48
C GLY A 223 11.58 10.13 -12.18
N PHE A 224 10.59 9.28 -12.01
CA PHE A 224 9.25 9.57 -12.52
C PHE A 224 8.52 10.50 -11.54
N ASP A 225 7.86 11.53 -12.08
CA ASP A 225 7.05 12.48 -11.34
C ASP A 225 5.63 11.93 -11.17
N VAL A 226 5.38 11.28 -10.05
CA VAL A 226 4.14 10.56 -9.78
C VAL A 226 3.09 11.53 -9.24
N GLN A 227 2.14 11.90 -10.10
CA GLN A 227 1.10 12.89 -9.80
C GLN A 227 -0.14 12.21 -9.23
N ALA A 228 -0.61 11.11 -9.84
CA ALA A 228 -1.83 10.42 -9.43
C ALA A 228 -1.63 8.90 -9.24
N LEU A 229 -2.23 8.36 -8.18
CA LEU A 229 -2.24 6.93 -7.83
C LEU A 229 -3.69 6.45 -7.72
N TYR A 230 -4.08 5.53 -8.60
CA TYR A 230 -5.42 4.95 -8.60
C TYR A 230 -5.37 3.47 -8.21
N LEU A 231 -6.05 3.07 -7.14
CA LEU A 231 -6.08 1.69 -6.69
C LEU A 231 -7.23 0.93 -7.34
N THR A 232 -6.94 -0.27 -7.85
CA THR A 232 -7.93 -1.14 -8.48
C THR A 232 -7.68 -2.61 -8.15
N THR A 233 -8.71 -3.42 -8.37
CA THR A 233 -8.63 -4.88 -8.32
C THR A 233 -9.87 -5.47 -8.98
N GLN A 234 -9.78 -6.73 -9.36
CA GLN A 234 -10.96 -7.51 -9.73
C GLN A 234 -11.82 -7.83 -8.50
N GLY A 235 -11.22 -7.99 -7.31
CA GLY A 235 -11.90 -8.38 -6.09
C GLY A 235 -12.55 -7.23 -5.30
N SER A 236 -12.89 -7.53 -4.05
CA SER A 236 -13.54 -6.63 -3.09
C SER A 236 -12.57 -5.85 -2.20
N ASP A 237 -11.27 -6.12 -2.29
CA ASP A 237 -10.25 -5.54 -1.42
C ASP A 237 -10.18 -4.02 -1.53
N VAL A 238 -10.38 -3.46 -2.72
CA VAL A 238 -10.43 -2.00 -2.94
C VAL A 238 -11.60 -1.37 -2.19
N ALA A 239 -12.79 -1.98 -2.21
CA ALA A 239 -13.94 -1.46 -1.46
C ALA A 239 -13.66 -1.42 0.04
N THR A 240 -13.01 -2.47 0.55
CA THR A 240 -12.63 -2.55 1.97
C THR A 240 -11.55 -1.53 2.33
N TYR A 241 -10.52 -1.43 1.50
CA TYR A 241 -9.44 -0.48 1.70
C TYR A 241 -9.96 0.97 1.67
N ALA A 242 -10.74 1.32 0.64
CA ALA A 242 -11.29 2.66 0.45
C ALA A 242 -12.19 3.07 1.63
N ASN A 243 -12.99 2.15 2.18
CA ASN A 243 -13.93 2.49 3.24
C ASN A 243 -13.33 2.40 4.66
N ALA A 244 -12.48 1.42 4.92
CA ALA A 244 -12.00 1.12 6.27
C ALA A 244 -10.60 1.69 6.54
N ILE A 245 -9.70 1.57 5.56
CA ILE A 245 -8.27 1.84 5.76
C ILE A 245 -7.93 3.28 5.36
N HIS A 246 -8.24 3.67 4.11
CA HIS A 246 -8.04 5.01 3.52
C HIS A 246 -6.82 5.76 4.10
N ALA A 247 -5.64 5.14 4.03
CA ALA A 247 -4.49 5.65 4.74
C ALA A 247 -3.98 6.97 4.16
N SER A 248 -3.35 7.78 5.02
CA SER A 248 -2.74 9.06 4.66
C SER A 248 -1.20 8.99 4.64
N LEU A 249 -0.61 9.88 3.85
CA LEU A 249 0.82 10.18 3.85
C LEU A 249 1.16 11.15 5.00
N GLU A 250 2.46 11.39 5.21
CA GLU A 250 2.96 12.33 6.24
C GLU A 250 2.43 13.76 6.06
N ASN A 251 2.18 14.17 4.83
CA ASN A 251 1.59 15.48 4.51
C ASN A 251 0.05 15.52 4.68
N GLY A 252 -0.56 14.48 5.23
CA GLY A 252 -2.00 14.36 5.45
C GLY A 252 -2.84 14.05 4.20
N LYS A 253 -2.25 14.02 3.00
CA LYS A 253 -2.97 13.63 1.79
C LYS A 253 -3.23 12.11 1.78
N PRO A 254 -4.31 11.64 1.13
CA PRO A 254 -4.52 10.22 0.88
C PRO A 254 -3.32 9.58 0.17
N VAL A 255 -3.03 8.30 0.48
CA VAL A 255 -2.03 7.51 -0.25
C VAL A 255 -2.42 7.33 -1.73
N TYR A 256 -3.72 7.12 -1.98
CA TYR A 256 -4.32 6.94 -3.29
C TYR A 256 -5.33 8.05 -3.56
N ASP A 257 -5.30 8.61 -4.77
CA ASP A 257 -6.16 9.73 -5.18
C ASP A 257 -7.52 9.27 -5.70
N GLY A 258 -7.69 7.96 -5.95
CA GLY A 258 -8.96 7.40 -6.37
C GLY A 258 -8.95 5.88 -6.45
N TYR A 259 -10.14 5.33 -6.66
CA TYR A 259 -10.40 3.90 -6.62
C TYR A 259 -11.24 3.48 -7.83
N LEU A 260 -10.80 2.44 -8.55
CA LEU A 260 -11.57 1.83 -9.63
C LEU A 260 -12.02 0.43 -9.21
N LEU A 261 -13.32 0.25 -9.01
CA LEU A 261 -13.92 -1.01 -8.57
C LEU A 261 -14.53 -1.76 -9.76
N LYS A 262 -14.13 -3.01 -9.98
CA LYS A 262 -14.70 -3.88 -11.03
C LYS A 262 -15.80 -4.80 -10.50
N ALA A 263 -15.57 -5.51 -9.40
CA ALA A 263 -16.60 -6.37 -8.78
C ALA A 263 -17.40 -5.61 -7.71
N GLY A 264 -18.49 -6.25 -7.25
CA GLY A 264 -19.47 -5.64 -6.36
C GLY A 264 -18.88 -5.03 -5.08
N PHE A 265 -19.62 -4.08 -4.52
CA PHE A 265 -19.24 -3.21 -3.40
C PHE A 265 -19.11 -3.89 -2.04
N ASN A 266 -19.23 -5.22 -1.97
CA ASN A 266 -19.16 -5.92 -0.69
C ASN A 266 -17.73 -5.87 -0.16
N MET A 267 -17.56 -5.47 1.10
CA MET A 267 -16.30 -5.55 1.81
C MET A 267 -15.90 -7.01 2.04
N THR A 268 -14.59 -7.26 2.08
CA THR A 268 -13.99 -8.53 2.46
C THR A 268 -13.57 -8.51 3.93
N ARG A 269 -13.13 -9.67 4.43
CA ARG A 269 -12.64 -9.83 5.82
C ARG A 269 -11.38 -9.00 6.08
N LEU A 270 -11.26 -8.47 7.29
CA LEU A 270 -10.09 -7.69 7.72
C LEU A 270 -8.87 -8.57 8.04
N ASN A 271 -9.08 -9.78 8.57
CA ASN A 271 -8.00 -10.70 8.90
C ASN A 271 -8.42 -12.14 8.58
N GLN A 272 -7.49 -13.08 8.71
CA GLN A 272 -7.67 -14.47 8.30
C GLN A 272 -8.76 -15.21 9.10
N CYS A 273 -9.02 -14.80 10.35
CA CYS A 273 -9.99 -15.44 11.22
C CYS A 273 -11.39 -14.80 11.17
N GLU A 274 -11.49 -13.56 10.70
CA GLU A 274 -12.75 -12.84 10.62
C GLU A 274 -13.59 -13.23 9.40
N GLN A 275 -14.90 -13.01 9.52
CA GLN A 275 -15.81 -13.05 8.40
C GLN A 275 -15.88 -11.68 7.71
N ALA A 276 -16.23 -11.68 6.43
CA ALA A 276 -16.61 -10.45 5.76
C ALA A 276 -17.88 -9.87 6.42
N PRO A 277 -18.04 -8.54 6.51
CA PRO A 277 -19.30 -7.94 6.94
C PRO A 277 -20.48 -8.48 6.11
N ALA A 278 -21.63 -8.68 6.73
CA ALA A 278 -22.83 -9.13 6.03
C ALA A 278 -23.29 -8.08 4.99
N ALA A 279 -24.08 -8.48 3.99
CA ALA A 279 -24.52 -7.57 2.92
C ALA A 279 -25.39 -6.40 3.43
N ASN A 280 -26.12 -6.59 4.53
CA ASN A 280 -26.95 -5.57 5.17
C ASN A 280 -26.22 -4.82 6.29
N ASP A 281 -24.92 -5.07 6.48
CA ASP A 281 -24.13 -4.41 7.52
C ASP A 281 -23.92 -2.93 7.17
N PRO A 282 -24.14 -1.97 8.09
CA PRO A 282 -23.94 -0.54 7.83
C PRO A 282 -22.53 -0.18 7.35
N ARG A 283 -21.52 -1.01 7.65
CA ARG A 283 -20.15 -0.85 7.16
C ARG A 283 -20.04 -1.04 5.65
N GLN A 284 -20.97 -1.72 4.99
CA GLN A 284 -20.94 -1.88 3.52
C GLN A 284 -21.11 -0.55 2.77
N VAL A 285 -21.58 0.50 3.44
CA VAL A 285 -21.74 1.83 2.84
C VAL A 285 -20.41 2.56 2.90
N ILE A 286 -19.86 2.85 1.72
CA ILE A 286 -18.67 3.66 1.55
C ILE A 286 -18.94 5.11 1.98
N LYS A 287 -18.15 5.66 2.91
CA LYS A 287 -18.30 7.04 3.41
C LYS A 287 -16.94 7.73 3.53
N ASN A 288 -16.93 9.05 3.33
CA ASN A 288 -15.78 9.93 3.60
C ASN A 288 -14.47 9.52 2.89
N VAL A 289 -14.58 9.21 1.60
CA VAL A 289 -13.45 8.83 0.73
C VAL A 289 -13.13 9.90 -0.28
#